data_AF-A0A511XL95-F1
#
_entry.id   AF-A0A511XL95-F1
#
_cell.length_a   1.000
_cell.length_b   1.000
_cell.length_c   1.000
_cell.angle_alpha   90.00
_cell.angle_beta   90.00
_cell.angle_gamma   90.00
#
_symmetry.space_group_name_H-M   'P 1'
#
loop_
_entity.id
_entity.type
_entity.pdbx_description
1 polymer ?
#
loop_
_entity_poly.entity_id
_entity_poly.type
_entity_poly.pdbx_seq_one_letter_code
_entity_poly.pdbx_strand_id
1 'polypeptide(L)' 'MKQPGFFDVDERLARLSRPGDQLEAFSRTMDFDVFRPDLEKALAYSDGSKGGRPPFDPVLMFKILVIQPPEQSFR' A
#
# COMPACT_ATOMS: atom_id res chain seq x y z
N MET A 1 25.61 0.21 27.45
CA MET A 1 25.18 0.76 26.14
C MET A 1 25.74 -0.15 25.07
N LYS A 2 24.88 -0.80 24.27
CA LYS A 2 25.31 -1.76 23.24
C LYS A 2 25.58 -0.96 21.97
N GLN A 3 26.84 -0.81 21.57
CA GLN A 3 27.18 -0.17 20.29
C GLN A 3 26.68 -1.09 19.17
N PRO A 4 25.87 -0.57 18.22
CA PRO A 4 25.50 -1.34 17.05
C PRO A 4 26.77 -1.68 16.25
N GLY A 5 26.85 -2.93 15.79
CA GLY A 5 28.00 -3.40 15.03
C GLY A 5 28.11 -2.66 13.69
N PHE A 6 29.30 -2.64 13.08
CA PHE A 6 29.55 -1.95 11.81
C PHE A 6 28.55 -2.33 10.69
N PHE A 7 28.00 -3.55 10.74
CA PHE A 7 27.04 -4.10 9.78
C PHE A 7 25.57 -4.05 10.24
N ASP A 8 25.25 -3.52 11.43
CA ASP A 8 23.87 -3.47 11.94
C ASP A 8 22.95 -2.64 11.01
N VAL A 9 23.50 -1.59 10.41
CA VAL A 9 22.77 -0.71 9.49
C VAL A 9 22.46 -1.42 8.18
N ASP A 10 23.46 -2.08 7.57
CA ASP A 10 23.27 -2.84 6.34
C ASP A 10 22.38 -4.06 6.54
N GLU A 11 22.51 -4.76 7.67
CA GLU A 11 21.66 -5.90 8.00
C GLU A 11 20.21 -5.46 8.23
N ARG A 12 20.00 -4.32 8.91
CA ARG A 12 18.68 -3.70 9.06
C ARG A 12 18.12 -3.24 7.73
N LEU A 13 18.93 -2.65 6.87
CA LEU A 13 18.50 -2.19 5.53
C LEU A 13 18.13 -3.38 4.63
N ALA A 14 18.91 -4.47 4.67
CA ALA A 14 18.61 -5.71 3.95
C ALA A 14 17.34 -6.40 4.47
N ARG A 15 17.08 -6.35 5.79
CA ARG A 15 15.83 -6.84 6.40
C ARG A 15 14.62 -6.01 5.97
N LEU A 16 14.78 -4.69 5.84
CA LEU A 16 13.73 -3.78 5.36
C LEU A 16 13.50 -3.86 3.84
N SER A 17 14.52 -4.28 3.08
CA SER A 17 14.44 -4.41 1.61
C SER A 17 13.77 -5.72 1.17
N ARG A 18 13.83 -6.77 1.99
CA ARG A 18 13.20 -8.08 1.68
C ARG A 18 11.68 -8.03 1.42
N PRO A 19 10.88 -7.26 2.18
CA PRO A 19 9.46 -7.04 1.86
C PRO A 19 9.23 -6.23 0.58
N GLY A 20 10.22 -5.44 0.14
CA GLY A 20 10.13 -4.58 -1.05
C GLY A 20 10.02 -5.35 -2.36
N ASP A 21 10.67 -6.51 -2.49
CA ASP A 21 10.71 -7.26 -3.75
C ASP A 21 9.35 -7.85 -4.17
N GLN A 22 8.57 -8.38 -3.22
CA GLN A 22 7.23 -8.90 -3.52
C GLN A 22 6.25 -7.77 -3.83
N LEU A 23 6.45 -6.64 -3.18
CA LEU A 23 5.60 -5.47 -3.28
C LEU A 23 5.76 -4.74 -4.61
N GLU A 24 7.01 -4.54 -4.99
CA GLU A 24 7.38 -3.96 -6.28
C GLU A 24 6.94 -4.90 -7.41
N ALA A 25 7.11 -6.22 -7.26
CA ALA A 25 6.62 -7.21 -8.20
C ALA A 25 5.09 -7.17 -8.37
N PHE A 26 4.33 -7.05 -7.28
CA PHE A 26 2.86 -6.97 -7.33
C PHE A 26 2.40 -5.70 -8.06
N SER A 27 3.02 -4.55 -7.74
CA SER A 27 2.72 -3.27 -8.38
C SER A 27 3.03 -3.23 -9.87
N ARG A 28 4.06 -3.97 -10.33
CA ARG A 28 4.46 -4.05 -11.74
C ARG A 28 3.64 -5.05 -12.55
N THR A 29 3.07 -6.07 -11.90
CA THR A 29 2.43 -7.20 -12.60
C THR A 29 0.91 -7.05 -12.68
N MET A 30 0.28 -6.37 -11.72
CA MET A 30 -1.17 -6.21 -11.69
C MET A 30 -1.62 -4.86 -12.23
N ASP A 31 -2.46 -4.90 -13.26
CA ASP A 31 -3.31 -3.77 -13.62
C ASP A 31 -4.47 -3.70 -12.62
N PHE A 32 -4.43 -2.74 -11.70
CA PHE A 32 -5.46 -2.57 -10.68
C PHE A 32 -6.71 -1.86 -11.20
N ASP A 33 -6.68 -1.22 -12.37
CA ASP A 33 -7.86 -0.53 -12.92
C ASP A 33 -8.96 -1.51 -13.32
N VAL A 34 -8.63 -2.79 -13.52
CA VAL A 34 -9.62 -3.86 -13.76
C VAL A 34 -10.64 -4.00 -12.63
N PHE A 35 -10.28 -3.62 -11.39
CA PHE A 35 -11.17 -3.67 -10.24
C PHE A 35 -12.03 -2.40 -10.08
N ARG A 36 -11.80 -1.35 -10.88
CA ARG A 36 -12.52 -0.08 -10.75
C ARG A 36 -14.04 -0.25 -10.75
N PRO A 37 -14.66 -1.04 -11.66
CA PRO A 37 -16.12 -1.21 -11.65
C PRO A 37 -16.63 -1.86 -10.35
N ASP A 38 -15.90 -2.84 -9.83
CA ASP A 38 -16.26 -3.53 -8.60
C ASP A 38 -16.07 -2.62 -7.38
N LEU A 39 -14.99 -1.84 -7.35
CA LEU A 39 -14.69 -0.89 -6.28
C LEU A 39 -15.70 0.26 -6.25
N GLU A 40 -16.07 0.83 -7.40
CA GLU A 40 -17.09 1.88 -7.49
C GLU A 40 -18.45 1.37 -7.01
N LYS A 41 -18.81 0.14 -7.39
CA LYS A 41 -20.05 -0.51 -6.96
C LYS A 41 -20.06 -0.82 -5.45
N ALA A 42 -18.94 -1.29 -4.90
CA ALA A 42 -18.83 -1.66 -3.49
C ALA A 42 -18.75 -0.44 -2.57
N LEU A 43 -18.05 0.62 -2.97
CA LEU A 43 -17.89 1.84 -2.17
C LEU A 43 -19.12 2.74 -2.20
N ALA A 44 -19.92 2.67 -3.28
CA ALA A 44 -21.18 3.40 -3.44
C ALA A 44 -21.07 4.87 -3.02
N TYR A 45 -19.98 5.53 -3.43
CA TYR A 45 -19.74 6.93 -3.09
C TYR A 45 -20.89 7.81 -3.59
N SER A 46 -21.24 8.82 -2.80
CA SER A 46 -22.23 9.79 -3.23
C SER A 46 -21.71 10.61 -4.40
N ASP A 47 -22.62 11.11 -5.23
CA ASP A 47 -22.38 11.97 -6.40
C ASP A 47 -21.78 13.35 -6.09
N GLY A 48 -21.39 13.60 -4.82
CA GLY A 48 -20.86 14.89 -4.37
C GLY A 48 -21.91 16.01 -4.25
N SER A 49 -23.19 15.73 -4.51
CA SER A 49 -24.27 16.74 -4.48
C SER A 49 -24.46 17.44 -3.14
N LYS A 50 -24.11 16.75 -2.03
CA LYS A 50 -24.22 17.29 -0.67
C LYS A 50 -23.05 18.19 -0.25
N GLY A 51 -22.08 18.41 -1.14
CA GLY A 51 -20.84 19.11 -0.83
C GLY A 51 -19.92 18.30 0.09
N GLY A 52 -18.62 18.64 0.07
CA GLY A 52 -17.61 17.98 0.89
C GLY A 52 -16.30 17.75 0.12
N ARG A 53 -15.29 17.21 0.81
CA ARG A 53 -14.06 16.78 0.17
C ARG A 53 -14.37 15.59 -0.76
N PRO A 54 -13.95 15.62 -2.03
CA PRO A 54 -14.09 14.47 -2.92
C PRO A 54 -13.48 13.21 -2.30
N PRO A 55 -14.10 12.03 -2.50
CA PRO A 55 -13.52 10.77 -2.05
C PRO A 55 -12.16 10.53 -2.72
N PHE A 56 -11.29 9.78 -2.06
CA PHE A 56 -10.03 9.32 -2.67
C PHE A 56 -10.32 8.39 -3.84
N ASP A 57 -9.39 8.31 -4.80
CA ASP A 57 -9.50 7.36 -5.91
C ASP A 57 -9.58 5.91 -5.35
N PRO A 58 -10.64 5.15 -5.70
CA PRO A 58 -10.85 3.80 -5.20
C PRO A 58 -9.67 2.85 -5.45
N VAL A 59 -9.06 2.97 -6.63
CA VAL A 59 -7.95 2.11 -7.06
C VAL A 59 -6.70 2.43 -6.25
N LEU A 60 -6.42 3.70 -5.97
CA LEU A 60 -5.34 4.11 -5.08
C LEU A 60 -5.50 3.56 -3.66
N MET A 61 -6.71 3.65 -3.09
CA MET A 61 -6.97 3.08 -1.76
C MET A 61 -6.79 1.56 -1.75
N PHE A 62 -7.29 0.88 -2.78
CA PHE A 62 -7.15 -0.56 -2.92
C PHE A 62 -5.68 -0.98 -3.07
N LYS A 63 -4.89 -0.25 -3.88
CA LYS A 63 -3.44 -0.43 -3.97
C LYS A 63 -2.80 -0.35 -2.60
N ILE A 64 -3.06 0.70 -1.82
CA ILE A 64 -2.48 0.86 -0.47
C ILE A 64 -2.84 -0.30 0.45
N LEU A 65 -4.09 -0.78 0.42
CA LEU A 65 -4.54 -1.87 1.29
C LEU A 65 -3.91 -3.22 0.94
N VAL A 66 -3.76 -3.52 -0.36
CA VAL A 66 -3.19 -4.78 -0.85
C VAL A 66 -1.67 -4.79 -0.69
N ILE A 67 -1.05 -3.64 -0.91
CA ILE A 67 0.41 -3.46 -0.89
C ILE A 67 0.91 -3.30 0.55
N GLN A 68 0.23 -2.51 1.38
CA GLN A 68 0.60 -2.30 2.78
C GLN A 68 -0.50 -2.84 3.70
N PRO A 69 -0.59 -4.17 3.87
CA PRO A 69 -1.47 -4.70 4.90
C PRO A 69 -0.99 -4.15 6.26
N PRO A 70 -1.91 -3.76 7.17
CA PRO A 70 -1.58 -3.11 8.43
C PRO A 70 -0.60 -3.91 9.31
N GLU A 71 -0.48 -5.22 9.10
CA GLU A 71 0.49 -6.08 9.78
C GLU A 71 1.96 -5.83 9.36
N GLN A 72 2.21 -5.26 8.18
CA GLN A 72 3.57 -4.92 7.71
C GLN A 72 4.03 -3.52 8.15
N SER A 73 3.11 -2.64 8.55
CA SER A 73 3.42 -1.28 9.03
C SER A 73 3.92 -1.24 10.48
N PHE A 74 3.77 -2.33 11.24
CA PHE A 74 4.00 -2.37 12.69
C PHE A 74 5.14 -3.33 13.11
N ARG A 75 5.96 -3.79 12.18
CA ARG A 75 7.13 -4.64 12.45
C ARG A 75 8.45 -3.95 12.09
#